data_AF-A0AAV0QHS1-F1
#
_entry.id   AF-A0AAV0QHS1-F1
#
_cell.length_a   1.000
_cell.length_b   1.000
_cell.length_c   1.000
_cell.angle_alpha   90.00
_cell.angle_beta   90.00
_cell.angle_gamma   90.00
#
_symmetry.space_group_name_H-M   'P 1'
#
loop_
_entity.id
_entity.type
_entity.pdbx_description
1 polymer ?
#
loop_
_entity_poly.entity_id
_entity_poly.type
_entity_poly.pdbx_seq_one_letter_code
_entity_poly.pdbx_strand_id
1 'polypeptide(L)'
;AGTVIRDDAGVTLENAGEEVLGSATKVVITKDSTLIVTDGSTQAAVDSRVSQLRNLVENTGEKSCRKTLNERISRLSGGIAILQVGAQTVIELKDKQLRIEDALNATKAAIEEGVVVGGGCSLLRLATKVDEIKEHLDNDEQKIGAEIFRRALSYPIRLIASNAGVNGNVVINQVLSNDDPGYGYNAAKNRYEDLITAGIMDPTKVVRCCLEHSASVAKTFLTSDAVVLDITEKRSLPRTISMPSPPITSIPDRRQRGLGPLRL
;
A
#
# COMPACT_ATOMS: atom_id res chain seq x y z
N ALA A 1 -35.50 -8.71 5.86
CA ALA A 1 -34.98 -9.77 4.96
C ALA A 1 -35.19 -9.30 3.54
N GLY A 2 -34.18 -9.34 2.67
CA GLY A 2 -34.32 -8.93 1.27
C GLY A 2 -34.63 -10.11 0.37
N THR A 3 -35.37 -9.87 -0.72
CA THR A 3 -35.74 -10.88 -1.71
C THR A 3 -35.04 -10.61 -3.03
N VAL A 4 -34.56 -11.66 -3.71
CA VAL A 4 -33.85 -11.50 -4.99
C VAL A 4 -34.88 -11.22 -6.10
N ILE A 5 -34.76 -10.07 -6.76
CA ILE A 5 -35.60 -9.70 -7.91
C ILE A 5 -35.14 -10.52 -9.11
N ARG A 6 -36.03 -11.38 -9.63
CA ARG A 6 -35.85 -12.19 -10.83
C ARG A 6 -37.19 -12.31 -11.55
N ASP A 7 -37.15 -12.27 -12.88
CA ASP A 7 -38.35 -12.36 -13.71
C ASP A 7 -39.11 -13.67 -13.49
N ASP A 8 -38.39 -14.78 -13.29
CA ASP A 8 -38.96 -16.10 -12.98
C ASP A 8 -39.72 -16.14 -11.64
N ALA A 9 -39.39 -15.23 -10.71
CA ALA A 9 -40.04 -15.11 -9.41
C ALA A 9 -41.26 -14.18 -9.43
N GLY A 10 -41.61 -13.62 -10.60
CA GLY A 10 -42.79 -12.77 -10.80
C GLY A 10 -42.68 -11.35 -10.23
N VAL A 11 -41.48 -10.94 -9.80
CA VAL A 11 -41.21 -9.60 -9.26
C VAL A 11 -40.42 -8.81 -10.31
N THR A 12 -41.03 -7.77 -10.87
CA THR A 12 -40.38 -6.85 -11.81
C THR A 12 -39.72 -5.69 -11.06
N LEU A 13 -38.65 -5.14 -11.64
CA LEU A 13 -37.91 -4.01 -11.04
C LEU A 13 -38.80 -2.77 -10.80
N GLU A 14 -39.81 -2.60 -11.65
CA GLU A 14 -40.77 -1.48 -11.59
C GLU A 14 -41.71 -1.55 -10.38
N ASN A 15 -42.00 -2.76 -9.89
CA ASN A 15 -42.91 -3.01 -8.77
C ASN A 15 -42.16 -3.32 -7.46
N ALA A 16 -40.85 -3.13 -7.42
CA ALA A 16 -40.05 -3.44 -6.24
C ALA A 16 -40.18 -2.33 -5.17
N GLY A 17 -40.90 -2.64 -4.09
CA GLY A 17 -41.00 -1.80 -2.89
C GLY A 17 -39.88 -2.02 -1.88
N GLU A 18 -39.94 -1.27 -0.76
CA GLU A 18 -38.95 -1.37 0.33
C GLU A 18 -38.88 -2.76 0.96
N GLU A 19 -40.00 -3.51 0.96
CA GLU A 19 -40.05 -4.89 1.46
C GLU A 19 -39.16 -5.89 0.70
N VAL A 20 -38.77 -5.57 -0.54
CA VAL A 20 -37.88 -6.40 -1.36
C VAL A 20 -36.41 -6.13 -1.04
N LEU A 21 -36.09 -4.94 -0.53
CA LEU A 21 -34.73 -4.49 -0.29
C LEU A 21 -34.10 -5.15 0.94
N GLY A 22 -32.80 -5.46 0.83
CA GLY A 22 -31.98 -5.90 1.96
C GLY A 22 -31.50 -4.72 2.80
N SER A 23 -31.33 -4.93 4.10
CA SER A 23 -30.69 -3.97 5.01
C SER A 23 -29.28 -4.42 5.37
N ALA A 24 -28.35 -3.46 5.45
CA ALA A 24 -26.98 -3.68 5.87
C ALA A 24 -26.52 -2.53 6.78
N THR A 25 -25.72 -2.85 7.79
CA THR A 25 -25.18 -1.88 8.75
C THR A 25 -24.08 -1.03 8.13
N LYS A 26 -23.22 -1.64 7.32
CA LYS A 26 -22.11 -0.94 6.64
C LYS A 26 -21.76 -1.65 5.33
N VAL A 27 -21.54 -0.88 4.28
CA VAL A 27 -21.04 -1.39 2.99
C VAL A 27 -19.73 -0.69 2.68
N VAL A 28 -18.68 -1.48 2.42
CA VAL A 28 -17.35 -0.97 2.05
C VAL A 28 -17.02 -1.48 0.66
N ILE A 29 -16.77 -0.55 -0.27
CA ILE A 29 -16.45 -0.86 -1.66
C ILE A 29 -14.99 -0.44 -1.90
N THR A 30 -14.20 -1.38 -2.40
CA THR A 30 -12.82 -1.18 -2.86
C THR A 30 -12.76 -1.45 -4.36
N LYS A 31 -11.62 -1.18 -5.01
CA LYS A 31 -11.44 -1.42 -6.45
C LYS A 31 -11.76 -2.86 -6.86
N ASP A 32 -11.34 -3.83 -6.05
CA ASP A 32 -11.38 -5.25 -6.40
C ASP A 32 -12.34 -6.07 -5.52
N SER A 33 -12.96 -5.47 -4.48
CA SER A 33 -13.85 -6.20 -3.56
C SER A 33 -14.93 -5.32 -2.92
N THR A 34 -16.07 -5.95 -2.58
CA THR A 34 -17.19 -5.34 -1.86
C THR A 34 -17.48 -6.14 -0.59
N LEU A 35 -17.49 -5.46 0.55
CA LEU A 35 -17.76 -6.04 1.86
C LEU A 35 -19.07 -5.49 2.43
N ILE A 36 -20.00 -6.38 2.75
CA ILE A 36 -21.33 -6.05 3.27
C ILE A 36 -21.42 -6.56 4.69
N VAL A 37 -21.61 -5.65 5.65
CA VAL A 37 -21.72 -5.93 7.08
C VAL A 37 -23.20 -5.84 7.48
N THR A 38 -23.71 -6.88 8.12
CA THR A 38 -25.10 -6.96 8.62
C THR A 38 -25.14 -7.04 10.14
N ASP A 39 -26.31 -6.84 10.72
CA ASP A 39 -26.60 -6.83 12.16
C ASP A 39 -26.82 -8.24 12.75
N GLY A 40 -26.54 -9.30 11.99
CA GLY A 40 -26.68 -10.69 12.41
C GLY A 40 -28.12 -11.22 12.43
N SER A 41 -29.12 -10.40 12.06
CA SER A 41 -30.55 -10.80 12.03
C SER A 41 -30.84 -11.99 11.12
N THR A 42 -29.98 -12.26 10.14
CA THR A 42 -30.13 -13.33 9.14
C THR A 42 -29.25 -14.56 9.40
N GLN A 43 -28.63 -14.70 10.57
CA GLN A 43 -27.68 -15.79 10.86
C GLN A 43 -28.29 -17.19 10.62
N ALA A 44 -29.52 -17.43 11.07
CA ALA A 44 -30.20 -18.71 10.84
C ALA A 44 -30.41 -19.04 9.35
N ALA A 45 -30.66 -18.03 8.51
CA ALA A 45 -30.78 -18.19 7.07
C ALA A 45 -29.42 -18.52 6.41
N VAL A 46 -28.33 -17.92 6.92
CA VAL A 46 -26.96 -18.24 6.48
C VAL A 46 -26.60 -19.68 6.84
N ASP A 47 -26.88 -20.11 8.07
CA ASP A 47 -26.55 -21.47 8.54
C ASP A 47 -27.34 -22.54 7.77
N SER A 48 -28.62 -22.28 7.51
CA SER A 48 -29.46 -23.11 6.64
C SER A 48 -28.87 -23.20 5.23
N ARG A 49 -28.43 -22.07 4.67
CA ARG A 49 -27.82 -22.03 3.34
C ARG A 49 -26.48 -22.78 3.28
N VAL A 50 -25.64 -22.64 4.29
CA VAL A 50 -24.36 -23.38 4.40
C VAL A 50 -24.64 -24.88 4.45
N SER A 51 -25.64 -25.32 5.19
CA SER A 51 -26.04 -26.73 5.29
C SER A 51 -26.52 -27.27 3.93
N GLN A 52 -27.34 -26.51 3.20
CA GLN A 52 -27.73 -26.85 1.82
C GLN A 52 -26.53 -27.00 0.89
N LEU A 53 -25.56 -26.08 0.97
CA LEU A 53 -24.37 -26.12 0.12
C LEU A 53 -23.47 -27.32 0.46
N ARG A 54 -23.33 -27.70 1.74
CA ARG A 54 -22.60 -28.91 2.15
C ARG A 54 -23.22 -30.17 1.56
N ASN A 55 -24.54 -30.31 1.62
CA ASN A 55 -25.24 -31.44 1.00
C ASN A 55 -25.03 -31.48 -0.52
N LEU A 56 -24.97 -30.33 -1.19
CA LEU A 56 -24.68 -30.27 -2.64
C LEU A 56 -23.24 -30.69 -2.96
N VAL A 57 -22.27 -30.36 -2.10
CA VAL A 57 -20.87 -30.78 -2.28
C VAL A 57 -20.73 -32.30 -2.24
N GLU A 58 -21.43 -32.96 -1.32
CA GLU A 58 -21.43 -34.43 -1.19
C GLU A 58 -22.02 -35.13 -2.42
N ASN A 59 -23.08 -34.55 -2.99
CA ASN A 59 -23.78 -35.11 -4.14
C ASN A 59 -23.16 -34.73 -5.51
N THR A 60 -22.17 -33.84 -5.54
CA THR A 60 -21.54 -33.38 -6.77
C THR A 60 -20.32 -34.24 -7.11
N GLY A 61 -20.27 -34.83 -8.31
CA GLY A 61 -19.13 -35.62 -8.79
C GLY A 61 -17.97 -34.79 -9.38
N GLU A 62 -18.27 -33.60 -9.91
CA GLU A 62 -17.32 -32.78 -10.67
C GLU A 62 -16.40 -31.94 -9.76
N LYS A 63 -15.09 -31.95 -10.04
CA LYS A 63 -14.09 -31.23 -9.24
C LYS A 63 -14.23 -29.70 -9.31
N SER A 64 -14.57 -29.17 -10.49
CA SER A 64 -14.79 -27.72 -10.71
C SER A 64 -15.96 -27.22 -9.85
N CYS A 65 -17.10 -27.92 -9.88
CA CYS A 65 -18.29 -27.58 -9.10
C CYS A 65 -18.03 -27.67 -7.59
N ARG A 66 -17.30 -28.69 -7.11
CA ARG A 66 -16.89 -28.76 -5.69
C ARG A 66 -16.05 -27.55 -5.27
N LYS A 67 -15.11 -27.09 -6.11
CA LYS A 67 -14.29 -25.91 -5.83
C LYS A 67 -15.16 -24.66 -5.66
N THR A 68 -16.06 -24.39 -6.60
CA THR A 68 -16.96 -23.21 -6.55
C THR A 68 -17.89 -23.26 -5.34
N LEU A 69 -18.42 -24.44 -5.00
CA LEU A 69 -19.27 -24.60 -3.80
C LEU A 69 -18.50 -24.35 -2.51
N ASN A 70 -17.27 -24.86 -2.41
CA ASN A 70 -16.40 -24.62 -1.25
C ASN A 70 -16.03 -23.14 -1.11
N GLU A 71 -15.73 -22.43 -2.21
CA GLU A 71 -15.49 -20.98 -2.18
C GLU A 71 -16.70 -20.21 -1.63
N ARG A 72 -17.93 -20.62 -2.01
CA ARG A 72 -19.16 -20.02 -1.48
C ARG A 72 -19.37 -20.34 0.00
N ILE A 73 -19.14 -21.58 0.41
CA ILE A 73 -19.22 -21.99 1.82
C ILE A 73 -18.25 -21.15 2.64
N SER A 74 -16.98 -21.05 2.23
CA SER A 74 -15.97 -20.25 2.93
C SER A 74 -16.35 -18.79 3.05
N ARG A 75 -16.98 -18.18 2.02
CA ARG A 75 -17.47 -16.80 2.08
C ARG A 75 -18.67 -16.62 3.01
N LEU A 76 -19.54 -17.63 3.13
CA LEU A 76 -20.73 -17.57 3.99
C LEU A 76 -20.43 -17.92 5.45
N SER A 77 -19.53 -18.88 5.69
CA SER A 77 -19.06 -19.23 7.04
C SER A 77 -18.00 -18.27 7.57
N GLY A 78 -17.35 -17.52 6.67
CA GLY A 78 -16.39 -16.48 7.02
C GLY A 78 -17.08 -15.31 7.69
N GLY A 79 -17.03 -15.27 9.02
CA GLY A 79 -17.53 -14.15 9.79
C GLY A 79 -16.75 -12.86 9.51
N ILE A 80 -17.41 -11.72 9.69
CA ILE A 80 -16.78 -10.40 9.58
C ILE A 80 -16.48 -9.91 11.00
N ALA A 81 -15.20 -9.68 11.31
CA ALA A 81 -14.79 -9.05 12.56
C ALA A 81 -14.59 -7.54 12.34
N ILE A 82 -15.15 -6.72 13.24
CA ILE A 82 -14.98 -5.26 13.22
C ILE A 82 -14.03 -4.87 14.35
N LEU A 83 -12.92 -4.22 14.00
CA LEU A 83 -11.97 -3.65 14.97
C LEU A 83 -12.31 -2.17 15.19
N GLN A 84 -12.61 -1.80 16.43
CA GLN A 84 -12.88 -0.42 16.83
C GLN A 84 -11.67 0.14 17.58
N VAL A 85 -11.13 1.26 17.09
CA VAL A 85 -9.92 1.89 17.62
C VAL A 85 -10.29 3.20 18.30
N GLY A 86 -9.94 3.34 19.58
CA GLY A 86 -10.13 4.56 20.36
C GLY A 86 -8.84 5.35 20.56
N ALA A 87 -8.93 6.68 20.56
CA ALA A 87 -7.84 7.59 20.90
C ALA A 87 -8.35 8.87 21.56
N GLN A 88 -7.45 9.61 22.22
CA GLN A 88 -7.81 10.85 22.93
C GLN A 88 -7.91 12.05 21.98
N THR A 89 -7.11 12.07 20.91
CA THR A 89 -7.13 13.14 19.90
C THR A 89 -7.38 12.57 18.50
N VAL A 90 -7.87 13.42 17.59
CA VAL A 90 -8.13 13.04 16.18
C VAL A 90 -6.84 12.62 15.45
N ILE A 91 -5.71 13.23 15.80
CA ILE A 91 -4.40 12.92 15.21
C ILE A 91 -3.94 11.53 15.65
N GLU A 92 -4.02 11.24 16.95
CA GLU A 92 -3.71 9.91 17.47
C GLU A 92 -4.65 8.83 16.93
N LEU A 93 -5.94 9.15 16.73
CA LEU A 93 -6.90 8.21 16.17
C LEU A 93 -6.44 7.75 14.79
N LYS A 94 -6.06 8.70 13.91
CA LYS A 94 -5.55 8.40 12.57
C LYS A 94 -4.25 7.59 12.61
N ASP A 95 -3.30 7.96 13.46
CA ASP A 95 -2.03 7.22 13.60
C ASP A 95 -2.26 5.79 14.09
N LYS A 96 -3.08 5.59 15.14
CA LYS A 96 -3.41 4.24 15.63
C LYS A 96 -4.18 3.41 14.61
N GLN A 97 -5.10 4.03 13.88
CA GLN A 97 -5.85 3.37 12.82
C GLN A 97 -4.91 2.84 11.74
N LEU A 98 -4.00 3.67 11.23
CA LEU A 98 -3.02 3.28 10.21
C LEU A 98 -2.10 2.15 10.72
N ARG A 99 -1.62 2.23 11.96
CA ARG A 99 -0.77 1.18 12.55
C ARG A 99 -1.48 -0.17 12.66
N ILE A 100 -2.77 -0.15 13.02
CA ILE A 100 -3.57 -1.38 13.14
C ILE A 100 -3.88 -1.96 11.76
N GLU A 101 -4.15 -1.10 10.77
CA GLU A 101 -4.35 -1.52 9.39
C GLU A 101 -3.09 -2.19 8.83
N ASP A 102 -1.93 -1.58 9.03
CA ASP A 102 -0.63 -2.15 8.62
C ASP A 102 -0.35 -3.49 9.32
N ALA A 103 -0.57 -3.57 10.63
CA ALA A 103 -0.38 -4.81 11.39
C ALA A 103 -1.31 -5.94 10.90
N LEU A 104 -2.57 -5.62 10.60
CA LEU A 104 -3.54 -6.57 10.08
C LEU A 104 -3.17 -7.05 8.68
N ASN A 105 -2.68 -6.16 7.82
CA ASN A 105 -2.22 -6.53 6.48
C ASN A 105 -0.93 -7.38 6.53
N ALA A 106 0.00 -7.04 7.42
CA ALA A 106 1.24 -7.79 7.61
C ALA A 106 0.98 -9.22 8.14
N THR A 107 0.10 -9.36 9.13
CA THR A 107 -0.28 -10.68 9.67
C THR A 107 -1.02 -11.53 8.65
N LYS A 108 -1.93 -10.96 7.85
CA LYS A 108 -2.56 -11.67 6.73
C LYS A 108 -1.53 -12.17 5.72
N ALA A 109 -0.61 -11.30 5.30
CA ALA A 109 0.45 -11.66 4.37
C ALA A 109 1.38 -12.76 4.91
N ALA A 110 1.66 -12.73 6.22
CA ALA A 110 2.47 -13.73 6.91
C ALA A 110 1.78 -15.09 7.00
N ILE A 111 0.46 -15.13 7.18
CA ILE A 111 -0.31 -16.39 7.20
C ILE A 111 -0.33 -17.04 5.81
N GLU A 112 -0.35 -16.24 4.74
CA GLU A 112 -0.46 -16.74 3.36
C GLU A 112 0.84 -17.38 2.83
N GLU A 113 1.99 -16.69 2.97
CA GLU A 113 3.29 -17.15 2.40
C GLU A 113 4.38 -17.37 3.46
N GLY A 114 4.05 -17.27 4.75
CA GLY A 114 5.00 -17.42 5.85
C GLY A 114 5.79 -16.16 6.17
N VAL A 115 6.84 -16.33 6.97
CA VAL A 115 7.72 -15.25 7.46
C VAL A 115 9.17 -15.53 7.13
N VAL A 116 9.94 -14.46 6.96
CA VAL A 116 11.40 -14.48 6.78
C VAL A 116 12.08 -13.53 7.75
N VAL A 117 13.41 -13.64 7.82
CA VAL A 117 14.24 -12.80 8.69
C VAL A 117 14.18 -11.34 8.24
N GLY A 118 13.76 -10.46 9.13
CA GLY A 118 13.53 -9.07 8.78
C GLY A 118 14.81 -8.21 8.68
N GLY A 119 14.61 -6.89 8.69
CA GLY A 119 15.71 -5.92 8.76
C GLY A 119 16.62 -5.91 7.53
N GLY A 120 16.12 -6.38 6.38
CA GLY A 120 16.89 -6.49 5.14
C GLY A 120 17.95 -7.60 5.15
N CYS A 121 18.03 -8.42 6.21
CA CYS A 121 18.99 -9.52 6.30
C CYS A 121 18.66 -10.64 5.31
N SER A 122 17.37 -10.95 5.10
CA SER A 122 16.97 -11.92 4.07
C SER A 122 17.39 -11.50 2.66
N LEU A 123 17.26 -10.22 2.31
CA LEU A 123 17.71 -9.73 0.99
C LEU A 123 19.23 -9.83 0.83
N LEU A 124 19.98 -9.54 1.90
CA LEU A 124 21.44 -9.70 1.90
C LEU A 124 21.87 -11.16 1.70
N ARG A 125 21.18 -12.12 2.34
CA ARG A 125 21.45 -13.56 2.15
C ARG A 125 21.04 -14.04 0.76
N LEU A 126 19.97 -13.50 0.19
CA LEU A 126 19.63 -13.79 -1.21
C LEU A 126 20.70 -13.25 -2.17
N ALA A 127 21.35 -12.12 -1.84
CA ALA A 127 22.41 -11.57 -2.67
C ALA A 127 23.62 -12.52 -2.80
N THR A 128 23.97 -13.29 -1.77
CA THR A 128 25.11 -14.24 -1.85
C THR A 128 24.83 -15.42 -2.77
N LYS A 129 23.56 -15.74 -3.01
CA LYS A 129 23.13 -16.80 -3.93
C LYS A 129 23.13 -16.39 -5.39
N VAL A 130 23.30 -15.10 -5.69
CA VAL A 130 23.36 -14.60 -7.07
C VAL A 130 24.62 -15.05 -7.79
N ASP A 131 25.71 -15.32 -7.07
CA ASP A 131 26.95 -15.80 -7.68
C ASP A 131 26.79 -17.21 -8.28
N GLU A 132 26.01 -18.09 -7.65
CA GLU A 132 25.63 -19.40 -8.22
C GLU A 132 24.82 -19.23 -9.53
N ILE A 133 23.94 -18.22 -9.60
CA ILE A 133 23.16 -17.93 -10.81
C ILE A 133 24.07 -17.43 -11.94
N LYS A 134 25.08 -16.61 -11.61
CA LYS A 134 26.02 -16.05 -12.59
C LYS A 134 26.82 -17.11 -13.34
N GLU A 135 27.08 -18.26 -12.73
CA GLU A 135 27.77 -19.39 -13.37
C GLU A 135 26.94 -20.04 -14.48
N HIS A 136 25.62 -19.92 -14.42
CA HIS A 136 24.70 -20.48 -15.41
C HIS A 136 24.29 -19.48 -16.51
N LEU A 137 24.86 -18.27 -16.54
CA LEU A 137 24.56 -17.25 -17.54
C LEU A 137 25.57 -17.28 -18.68
N ASP A 138 25.06 -17.41 -19.90
CA ASP A 138 25.89 -17.56 -21.11
C ASP A 138 26.50 -16.22 -21.58
N ASN A 139 25.81 -15.10 -21.37
CA ASN A 139 26.20 -13.77 -21.86
C ASN A 139 26.78 -12.89 -20.74
N ASP A 140 27.89 -12.19 -21.02
CA ASP A 140 28.53 -11.25 -20.11
C ASP A 140 27.60 -10.07 -19.71
N GLU A 141 26.70 -9.63 -20.61
CA GLU A 141 25.69 -8.61 -20.27
C GLU A 141 24.71 -9.11 -19.20
N GLN A 142 24.33 -10.39 -19.26
CA GLN A 142 23.46 -10.99 -18.25
C GLN A 142 24.18 -11.13 -16.91
N LYS A 143 25.49 -11.43 -16.92
CA LYS A 143 26.32 -11.46 -15.71
C LYS A 143 26.43 -10.08 -15.06
N ILE A 144 26.57 -9.02 -15.86
CA ILE A 144 26.51 -7.64 -15.37
C ILE A 144 25.14 -7.34 -14.75
N GLY A 145 24.05 -7.78 -15.38
CA GLY A 145 22.70 -7.67 -14.84
C GLY A 145 22.55 -8.35 -13.47
N ALA A 146 23.05 -9.57 -13.32
CA ALA A 146 23.06 -10.28 -12.05
C ALA A 146 23.90 -9.55 -10.98
N GLU A 147 25.05 -8.98 -11.35
CA GLU A 147 25.86 -8.16 -10.45
C GLU A 147 25.12 -6.90 -9.97
N ILE A 148 24.30 -6.27 -10.82
CA ILE A 148 23.43 -5.15 -10.45
C ILE A 148 22.42 -5.60 -9.39
N PHE A 149 21.77 -6.75 -9.57
CA PHE A 149 20.85 -7.32 -8.57
C PHE A 149 21.55 -7.61 -7.23
N ARG A 150 22.72 -8.26 -7.28
CA ARG A 150 23.54 -8.55 -6.09
C ARG A 150 23.81 -7.29 -5.28
N ARG A 151 24.22 -6.22 -5.97
CA ARG A 151 24.46 -4.91 -5.33
C ARG A 151 23.17 -4.33 -4.79
N ALA A 152 22.10 -4.28 -5.58
CA ALA A 152 20.80 -3.70 -5.21
C ALA A 152 20.21 -4.33 -3.94
N LEU A 153 20.28 -5.65 -3.81
CA LEU A 153 19.79 -6.39 -2.63
C LEU A 153 20.53 -6.03 -1.32
N SER A 154 21.74 -5.48 -1.40
CA SER A 154 22.51 -5.02 -0.23
C SER A 154 22.20 -3.58 0.20
N TYR A 155 21.49 -2.80 -0.62
CA TYR A 155 21.15 -1.40 -0.29
C TYR A 155 20.17 -1.28 0.89
N PRO A 156 19.10 -2.08 1.01
CA PRO A 156 18.13 -1.94 2.10
C PRO A 156 18.76 -2.01 3.50
N ILE A 157 19.57 -3.04 3.77
CA ILE A 157 20.24 -3.18 5.07
C ILE A 157 21.25 -2.05 5.33
N ARG A 158 21.94 -1.58 4.29
CA ARG A 158 22.87 -0.45 4.37
C ARG A 158 22.14 0.84 4.74
N LEU A 159 20.98 1.10 4.15
CA LEU A 159 20.15 2.27 4.45
C LEU A 159 19.57 2.20 5.87
N ILE A 160 19.09 1.02 6.30
CA ILE A 160 18.60 0.80 7.65
C ILE A 160 19.71 1.09 8.67
N ALA A 161 20.92 0.55 8.45
CA ALA A 161 22.06 0.81 9.32
C ALA A 161 22.49 2.29 9.32
N SER A 162 22.53 2.93 8.14
CA SER A 162 22.88 4.34 8.01
C SER A 162 21.88 5.25 8.73
N ASN A 163 20.59 4.95 8.64
CA ASN A 163 19.53 5.70 9.34
C ASN A 163 19.61 5.47 10.86
N ALA A 164 20.15 4.34 11.31
CA ALA A 164 20.46 4.06 12.70
C ALA A 164 21.78 4.69 13.18
N GLY A 165 22.51 5.42 12.33
CA GLY A 165 23.77 6.08 12.66
C GLY A 165 25.00 5.17 12.64
N VAL A 166 24.90 3.98 12.06
CA VAL A 166 26.00 2.99 11.99
C VAL A 166 26.44 2.76 10.54
N ASN A 167 27.72 2.47 10.32
CA ASN A 167 28.24 2.23 8.98
C ASN A 167 27.70 0.91 8.40
N GLY A 168 26.86 1.01 7.37
CA GLY A 168 26.22 -0.15 6.74
C GLY A 168 27.19 -1.18 6.14
N ASN A 169 28.40 -0.79 5.72
CA ASN A 169 29.39 -1.77 5.24
C ASN A 169 29.88 -2.68 6.36
N VAL A 170 30.10 -2.12 7.56
CA VAL A 170 30.53 -2.89 8.74
C VAL A 170 29.42 -3.85 9.14
N VAL A 171 28.17 -3.39 9.13
CA VAL A 171 27.00 -4.23 9.42
C VAL A 171 26.87 -5.38 8.42
N ILE A 172 26.96 -5.10 7.12
CA ILE A 172 26.91 -6.13 6.08
C ILE A 172 28.00 -7.18 6.29
N ASN A 173 29.24 -6.75 6.48
CA ASN A 173 30.37 -7.68 6.67
C ASN A 173 30.19 -8.53 7.93
N GLN A 174 29.72 -7.93 9.03
CA GLN A 174 29.49 -8.65 10.28
C GLN A 174 28.35 -9.68 10.13
N VAL A 175 27.25 -9.32 9.45
CA VAL A 175 26.14 -10.26 9.21
C VAL A 175 26.57 -11.41 8.29
N LEU A 176 27.35 -11.13 7.25
CA LEU A 176 27.85 -12.15 6.32
C LEU A 176 28.97 -13.03 6.91
N SER A 177 29.65 -12.58 7.97
CA SER A 177 30.66 -13.39 8.67
C SER A 177 30.07 -14.56 9.45
N ASN A 178 28.73 -14.62 9.61
CA ASN A 178 28.03 -15.70 10.29
C ASN A 178 27.02 -16.37 9.36
N ASP A 179 27.20 -17.68 9.18
CA ASP A 179 26.38 -18.50 8.29
C ASP A 179 24.97 -18.74 8.82
N ASP A 180 24.71 -18.54 10.12
CA ASP A 180 23.39 -18.76 10.73
C ASP A 180 22.33 -17.85 10.07
N PRO A 181 21.31 -18.41 9.38
CA PRO A 181 20.25 -17.65 8.72
C PRO A 181 19.55 -16.62 9.60
N GLY A 182 19.38 -16.91 10.90
CA GLY A 182 18.70 -16.04 11.86
C GLY A 182 19.55 -14.86 12.34
N TYR A 183 20.88 -14.97 12.22
CA TYR A 183 21.80 -13.94 12.67
C TYR A 183 21.69 -12.67 11.82
N GLY A 184 21.48 -11.54 12.49
CA GLY A 184 21.36 -10.25 11.83
C GLY A 184 21.56 -9.06 12.78
N TYR A 185 21.48 -7.87 12.22
CA TYR A 185 21.64 -6.61 12.95
C TYR A 185 20.28 -5.96 13.21
N ASN A 186 20.02 -5.56 14.46
CA ASN A 186 18.84 -4.76 14.79
C ASN A 186 19.25 -3.33 15.07
N ALA A 187 18.76 -2.47 14.20
CA ALA A 187 18.88 -1.04 14.30
C ALA A 187 18.25 -0.46 15.58
N ALA A 188 17.16 -1.04 16.11
CA ALA A 188 16.45 -0.50 17.27
C ALA A 188 17.24 -0.66 18.58
N LYS A 189 18.03 -1.74 18.72
CA LYS A 189 18.86 -1.99 19.91
C LYS A 189 20.37 -1.83 19.65
N ASN A 190 20.76 -1.58 18.41
CA ASN A 190 22.16 -1.47 17.97
C ASN A 190 23.02 -2.68 18.41
N ARG A 191 22.53 -3.90 18.15
CA ARG A 191 23.20 -5.16 18.49
C ARG A 191 23.11 -6.18 17.34
N TYR A 192 23.96 -7.20 17.39
CA TYR A 192 23.84 -8.39 16.56
C TYR A 192 23.23 -9.52 17.39
N GLU A 193 22.11 -10.07 16.93
CA GLU A 193 21.41 -11.15 17.64
C GLU A 193 20.56 -11.94 16.63
N ASP A 194 20.02 -13.08 17.03
CA ASP A 194 19.05 -13.80 16.20
C ASP A 194 17.77 -12.96 16.08
N LEU A 195 17.48 -12.50 14.86
CA LEU A 195 16.38 -11.61 14.58
C LEU A 195 15.02 -12.29 14.72
N ILE A 196 14.93 -13.61 14.56
CA ILE A 196 13.68 -14.36 14.76
C ILE A 196 13.34 -14.35 16.25
N THR A 197 14.30 -14.68 17.11
CA THR A 197 14.09 -14.64 18.58
C THR A 197 13.83 -13.22 19.08
N ALA A 198 14.40 -12.20 18.42
CA ALA A 198 14.16 -10.80 18.71
C ALA A 198 12.79 -10.28 18.25
N GLY A 199 12.02 -11.07 17.48
CA GLY A 199 10.72 -10.69 16.91
C GLY A 199 10.80 -9.77 15.69
N ILE A 200 11.95 -9.72 15.00
CA ILE A 200 12.16 -8.93 13.78
C ILE A 200 12.01 -9.85 12.58
N MET A 201 10.78 -9.95 12.10
CA MET A 201 10.38 -10.82 11.00
C MET A 201 9.56 -10.03 9.99
N ASP A 202 9.79 -10.31 8.71
CA ASP A 202 9.05 -9.69 7.61
C ASP A 202 8.20 -10.77 6.91
N PRO A 203 6.96 -10.47 6.45
CA PRO A 203 6.17 -11.43 5.70
C PRO A 203 6.83 -11.77 4.36
N THR A 204 6.93 -13.06 4.02
CA THR A 204 7.57 -13.53 2.77
C THR A 204 6.92 -12.90 1.54
N LYS A 205 5.59 -12.81 1.54
CA LYS A 205 4.80 -12.22 0.45
C LYS A 205 5.21 -10.78 0.16
N VAL A 206 5.48 -9.99 1.20
CA VAL A 206 5.89 -8.59 1.05
C VAL A 206 7.25 -8.53 0.39
N VAL A 207 8.24 -9.28 0.90
CA VAL A 207 9.61 -9.30 0.36
C VAL A 207 9.63 -9.74 -1.11
N ARG A 208 8.90 -10.81 -1.45
CA ARG A 208 8.81 -11.36 -2.80
C ARG A 208 8.13 -10.38 -3.77
N CYS A 209 6.92 -9.91 -3.44
CA CYS A 209 6.18 -8.97 -4.28
C CYS A 209 6.94 -7.66 -4.48
N CYS A 210 7.59 -7.13 -3.43
CA CYS A 210 8.41 -5.94 -3.54
C CYS A 210 9.56 -6.14 -4.55
N LEU A 211 10.30 -7.25 -4.45
CA LEU A 211 11.40 -7.54 -5.36
C LEU A 211 10.92 -7.70 -6.82
N GLU A 212 9.85 -8.46 -7.04
CA GLU A 212 9.25 -8.68 -8.37
C GLU A 212 8.74 -7.38 -9.00
N HIS A 213 8.03 -6.55 -8.23
CA HIS A 213 7.52 -5.27 -8.71
C HIS A 213 8.65 -4.29 -9.00
N SER A 214 9.67 -4.20 -8.13
CA SER A 214 10.85 -3.38 -8.37
C SER A 214 11.60 -3.81 -9.63
N ALA A 215 11.79 -5.11 -9.84
CA ALA A 215 12.42 -5.64 -11.05
C ALA A 215 11.58 -5.33 -12.31
N SER A 216 10.25 -5.44 -12.23
CA SER A 216 9.34 -5.12 -13.34
C SER A 216 9.42 -3.65 -13.75
N VAL A 217 9.38 -2.73 -12.78
CA VAL A 217 9.51 -1.29 -13.05
C VAL A 217 10.91 -0.95 -13.58
N ALA A 218 11.96 -1.53 -12.99
CA ALA A 218 13.34 -1.33 -13.44
C ALA A 218 13.55 -1.81 -14.89
N LYS A 219 12.95 -2.95 -15.27
CA LYS A 219 12.96 -3.44 -16.65
C LYS A 219 12.36 -2.42 -17.60
N THR A 220 11.14 -1.96 -17.34
CA THR A 220 10.48 -0.95 -18.19
C THR A 220 11.33 0.32 -18.28
N PHE A 221 11.86 0.80 -17.16
CA PHE A 221 12.68 2.00 -17.10
C PHE A 221 13.97 1.88 -17.92
N LEU A 222 14.73 0.79 -17.76
CA LEU A 222 15.99 0.57 -18.48
C LEU A 222 15.82 0.32 -19.98
N THR A 223 14.68 -0.23 -20.39
CA THR A 223 14.34 -0.45 -21.81
C THR A 223 13.70 0.76 -22.49
N SER A 224 13.39 1.82 -21.74
CA SER A 224 12.77 3.02 -22.29
C SER A 224 13.81 3.95 -22.89
N ASP A 225 13.79 4.13 -24.21
CA ASP A 225 14.75 4.98 -24.94
C ASP A 225 14.27 6.43 -25.09
N ALA A 226 12.94 6.65 -25.11
CA ALA A 226 12.35 7.98 -25.26
C ALA A 226 11.15 8.19 -24.33
N VAL A 227 11.00 9.42 -23.84
CA VAL A 227 9.87 9.86 -23.02
C VAL A 227 9.22 11.07 -23.67
N VAL A 228 7.92 11.00 -23.92
CA VAL A 228 7.11 12.12 -24.45
C VAL A 228 6.42 12.81 -23.29
N LEU A 229 6.55 14.13 -23.23
CA LEU A 229 5.98 14.98 -22.18
C LEU A 229 5.09 16.03 -22.82
N ASP A 230 3.92 16.28 -22.23
CA ASP A 230 3.11 17.44 -22.58
C ASP A 230 3.80 18.71 -22.09
N ILE A 231 4.00 19.66 -22.99
CA ILE A 231 4.56 20.96 -22.65
C ILE A 231 3.48 21.74 -21.90
N THR A 232 3.83 22.27 -20.72
CA THR A 232 2.95 23.18 -20.00
C THR A 232 2.70 24.42 -20.86
N GLU A 233 1.47 24.62 -21.31
CA GLU A 233 1.08 25.84 -22.00
C GLU A 233 1.35 27.04 -21.09
N LYS A 234 2.03 28.06 -21.61
CA LYS A 234 2.22 29.32 -20.88
C LYS A 234 0.84 29.91 -20.59
N ARG A 235 0.40 29.79 -19.34
CA ARG A 235 -0.77 30.48 -18.82
C ARG A 235 -0.56 31.98 -19.08
N SER A 236 -1.32 32.54 -20.02
CA SER A 236 -1.36 33.99 -20.18
C SER A 236 -1.81 34.55 -18.83
N LEU A 237 -0.92 35.30 -18.16
CA LEU A 237 -1.34 36.12 -17.03
C LEU A 237 -2.52 36.96 -17.54
N PRO A 238 -3.64 37.03 -16.78
CA PRO A 238 -4.77 37.85 -17.20
C PRO A 238 -4.22 39.25 -17.50
N ARG A 239 -4.44 39.72 -18.74
CA ARG A 239 -4.00 41.06 -19.16
C ARG A 239 -4.49 42.03 -18.10
N THR A 240 -3.58 42.58 -17.32
CA THR A 240 -3.89 43.68 -16.42
C THR A 240 -4.45 44.78 -17.31
N ILE A 241 -5.74 45.06 -17.18
CA ILE A 241 -6.35 46.21 -17.82
C ILE A 241 -5.62 47.42 -17.23
N SER A 242 -4.80 48.10 -18.03
CA SER A 242 -4.17 49.34 -17.60
C SER A 242 -5.29 50.33 -17.31
N MET A 243 -5.49 50.66 -16.03
CA MET A 243 -6.41 51.74 -15.68
C MET A 243 -5.89 53.04 -16.31
N PRO A 244 -6.77 53.88 -16.87
CA PRO A 244 -6.36 55.19 -17.37
C PRO A 244 -5.80 56.01 -16.21
N SER A 245 -4.67 56.66 -16.46
CA SER A 245 -4.02 57.55 -15.50
C SER A 245 -4.96 58.69 -15.08
N PRO A 246 -4.99 59.06 -13.79
CA PRO A 246 -5.83 60.16 -13.34
C PRO A 246 -5.37 61.49 -13.98
N PRO A 247 -6.30 62.42 -14.26
CA PRO A 247 -5.95 63.69 -14.88
C PRO A 247 -5.06 64.51 -13.95
N ILE A 248 -3.96 65.02 -14.51
CA ILE A 248 -3.02 65.92 -13.83
C ILE A 248 -3.80 67.19 -13.46
N THR A 249 -4.12 67.35 -12.19
CA THR A 249 -4.67 68.59 -11.66
C THR A 249 -3.52 69.59 -11.56
N SER A 250 -3.63 70.72 -12.28
CA SER A 250 -2.65 71.80 -12.24
C SER A 250 -2.60 72.41 -10.83
N ILE A 251 -1.46 72.23 -10.15
CA ILE A 251 -1.16 72.92 -8.90
C ILE A 251 -0.99 74.42 -9.24
N PRO A 252 -1.72 75.35 -8.59
CA PRO A 252 -1.54 76.76 -8.85
C PRO A 252 -0.21 77.26 -8.29
N ASP A 253 0.46 78.10 -9.09
CA ASP A 253 1.81 78.62 -8.89
C ASP A 253 1.96 79.40 -7.57
N ARG A 254 2.70 78.84 -6.61
CA ARG A 254 2.89 79.41 -5.26
C ARG A 254 4.00 80.48 -5.23
N ARG A 255 4.17 81.23 -6.32
CA ARG A 255 5.03 82.43 -6.40
C ARG A 255 4.24 83.71 -6.19
N GLN A 256 3.47 83.80 -5.10
CA GLN A 256 2.97 85.08 -4.59
C GLN A 256 2.57 84.90 -3.13
N ARG A 257 3.57 84.87 -2.24
CA ARG A 257 3.45 85.31 -0.84
C ARG A 257 4.85 85.48 -0.28
N GLY A 258 5.34 86.71 -0.36
CA GLY A 258 6.62 87.12 0.19
C GLY A 258 6.58 87.31 1.70
N LEU A 259 7.78 87.17 2.26
CA LEU A 259 8.33 87.89 3.42
C LEU A 259 7.70 87.70 4.81
N GLY A 260 8.47 87.01 5.66
CA GLY A 260 8.50 87.19 7.10
C GLY A 260 9.71 86.43 7.68
N PRO A 261 10.69 87.10 8.33
CA PRO A 261 11.94 86.46 8.74
C PRO A 261 11.76 85.55 9.96
N LEU A 262 12.46 84.42 9.91
CA LEU A 262 12.59 83.43 10.97
C LEU A 262 13.12 84.05 12.27
N ARG A 263 12.47 83.73 13.38
CA ARG A 263 13.07 83.78 14.72
C ARG A 263 12.82 82.43 15.42
N LEU A 264 13.94 81.79 15.73
CA LEU A 264 14.23 80.68 16.67
C LEU A 264 13.30 79.46 16.66
#